data_AF-A0A6A6TAD3-F1
#
_entry.id   AF-A0A6A6TAD3-F1
#
_cell.length_a   1.000
_cell.length_b   1.000
_cell.length_c   1.000
_cell.angle_alpha   90.00
_cell.angle_beta   90.00
_cell.angle_gamma   90.00
#
_symmetry.space_group_name_H-M   'P 1'
#
loop_
_entity.id
_entity.type
_entity.pdbx_description
1 polymer ?
#
loop_
_entity_poly.entity_id
_entity_poly.type
_entity_poly.pdbx_seq_one_letter_code
_entity_poly.pdbx_strand_id
1 'polypeptide(L)'
;MTAFQTSIYMLITMSFLILAGNTCYPIFLRLIVWTFLKLLPKNEHWTDHRRTLHFLLDHPRRCYTNLFPARHTWWLLLAVIVLNGIDWMGFELLNLGNHAITSIPSGIRILDGLFQAFAVRSGGFYVVNISTVRISLQVLYVIMMYISVYPVVITMRNSNVYEERSLGIYADDPGYASTPTAKKRHKFSFRRTLTNTPLEDTTQYFVSQQLRAQLSHDIWWLVLAVFIIMCIEASSFEANPAVFSVFNVIFETVSAYGCVGISVGLPDQAYSFSGALKTGSKLVLCAVMIRGRHRGLPVAIDKAVLLPREELGGLEEDDAVIRMERTVSRGRGA
;
A
#
# COMPACT_ATOMS: atom_id res chain seq x y z
N MET A 1 19.74 -0.99 -15.17
CA MET A 1 19.54 -2.21 -15.97
C MET A 1 19.54 -1.93 -17.47
N THR A 2 19.87 -0.69 -17.88
CA THR A 2 19.92 -0.25 -19.28
C THR A 2 20.84 -1.09 -20.16
N ALA A 3 22.02 -1.48 -19.67
CA ALA A 3 22.95 -2.34 -20.41
C ALA A 3 22.40 -3.77 -20.66
N PHE A 4 21.42 -4.23 -19.87
CA PHE A 4 20.84 -5.57 -19.94
C PHE A 4 19.46 -5.58 -20.60
N GLN A 5 19.11 -4.51 -21.32
CA GLN A 5 17.82 -4.34 -21.98
C GLN A 5 17.47 -5.48 -22.94
N THR A 6 18.45 -6.11 -23.59
CA THR A 6 18.21 -7.24 -24.50
C THR A 6 18.21 -8.61 -23.81
N SER A 7 18.55 -8.66 -22.52
CA SER A 7 18.77 -9.91 -21.78
C SER A 7 17.48 -10.40 -21.12
N ILE A 8 16.65 -11.11 -21.88
CA ILE A 8 15.33 -11.62 -21.46
C ILE A 8 15.39 -12.37 -20.12
N TYR A 9 16.37 -13.26 -19.95
CA TYR A 9 16.52 -14.05 -18.72
C TYR A 9 16.70 -13.16 -17.47
N MET A 10 17.52 -12.12 -17.58
CA MET A 10 17.78 -11.21 -16.46
C MET A 10 16.55 -10.35 -16.14
N LEU A 11 15.85 -9.86 -17.17
CA LEU A 11 14.63 -9.07 -16.98
C LEU A 11 13.53 -9.87 -16.30
N ILE A 12 13.30 -11.12 -16.72
CA ILE A 12 12.26 -11.97 -16.12
C ILE A 12 12.60 -12.33 -14.68
N THR A 13 13.84 -12.75 -14.42
CA THR A 13 14.27 -13.15 -13.06
C THR A 13 14.22 -11.98 -12.08
N MET A 14 14.70 -10.80 -12.48
CA MET A 14 14.65 -9.60 -11.65
C MET A 14 13.21 -9.09 -11.47
N SER A 15 12.37 -9.15 -12.51
CA SER A 15 10.93 -8.82 -12.39
C SER A 15 10.26 -9.66 -11.32
N PHE A 16 10.50 -10.98 -11.36
CA PHE A 16 9.94 -11.90 -10.38
C PHE A 16 10.42 -11.58 -8.96
N LEU A 17 11.71 -11.28 -8.79
CA LEU A 17 12.29 -10.97 -7.49
C LEU A 17 11.77 -9.64 -6.92
N ILE A 18 11.60 -8.61 -7.77
CA ILE A 18 11.00 -7.32 -7.40
C ILE A 18 9.55 -7.53 -6.96
N LEU A 19 8.79 -8.33 -7.72
CA LEU A 19 7.40 -8.63 -7.40
C LEU A 19 7.29 -9.40 -6.07
N ALA A 20 8.14 -10.40 -5.86
CA ALA A 20 8.22 -11.20 -4.64
C ALA A 20 8.69 -10.40 -3.40
N GLY A 21 9.16 -9.17 -3.60
CA GLY A 21 9.49 -8.23 -2.53
C GLY A 21 8.27 -7.71 -1.77
N ASN A 22 8.40 -6.50 -1.22
CA ASN A 22 7.48 -5.93 -0.22
C ASN A 22 5.99 -5.94 -0.63
N THR A 23 5.68 -5.81 -1.93
CA THR A 23 4.31 -5.69 -2.41
C THR A 23 3.56 -7.02 -2.44
N CYS A 24 4.14 -8.07 -3.00
CA CYS A 24 3.50 -9.39 -3.07
C CYS A 24 4.00 -10.37 -2.01
N TYR A 25 4.90 -9.95 -1.12
CA TYR A 25 5.34 -10.77 0.01
C TYR A 25 4.18 -11.44 0.78
N PRO A 26 3.08 -10.74 1.15
CA PRO A 26 1.91 -11.36 1.79
C PRO A 26 1.26 -12.48 0.96
N ILE A 27 1.24 -12.31 -0.37
CA ILE A 27 0.63 -13.24 -1.32
C ILE A 27 1.52 -14.48 -1.44
N PHE A 28 2.82 -14.29 -1.66
CA PHE A 28 3.78 -15.38 -1.76
C PHE A 28 3.88 -16.16 -0.45
N LEU A 29 3.90 -15.49 0.69
CA LEU A 29 3.93 -16.15 2.00
C LEU A 29 2.71 -17.06 2.18
N ARG A 30 1.51 -16.56 1.86
CA ARG A 30 0.29 -17.38 1.93
C ARG A 30 0.34 -18.57 0.98
N LEU A 31 0.79 -18.35 -0.27
CA LEU A 31 0.93 -19.42 -1.26
C LEU A 31 1.90 -20.49 -0.78
N ILE A 32 3.05 -20.11 -0.23
CA ILE A 32 4.05 -21.03 0.32
C ILE A 32 3.44 -21.89 1.44
N VAL A 33 2.78 -21.26 2.42
CA VAL A 33 2.11 -21.99 3.52
C VAL A 33 1.04 -22.94 3.00
N TRP A 34 0.23 -22.50 2.04
CA TRP A 34 -0.81 -23.32 1.42
C TRP A 34 -0.23 -24.50 0.62
N THR A 35 0.87 -24.28 -0.11
CA THR A 35 1.57 -25.35 -0.83
C THR A 35 2.17 -26.37 0.13
N PHE A 36 2.79 -25.95 1.23
CA PHE A 36 3.28 -26.87 2.27
C PHE A 36 2.15 -27.69 2.88
N LEU A 37 0.98 -27.09 3.13
CA LEU A 37 -0.18 -27.82 3.61
C LEU A 37 -0.65 -28.90 2.63
N LYS A 38 -0.57 -28.64 1.32
CA LYS A 38 -0.97 -29.59 0.26
C LYS A 38 0.07 -30.67 0.00
N LEU A 39 1.35 -30.36 0.16
CA LEU A 39 2.47 -31.28 -0.05
C LEU A 39 2.67 -32.26 1.12
N LEU A 40 2.14 -31.94 2.31
CA LEU A 40 2.28 -32.81 3.48
C LEU A 40 1.53 -34.15 3.30
N PRO A 41 2.20 -35.31 3.41
CA PRO A 41 1.55 -36.61 3.30
C PRO A 41 0.58 -36.86 4.47
N LYS A 42 -0.48 -37.63 4.22
CA LYS A 42 -1.54 -37.97 5.20
C LYS A 42 -1.10 -39.06 6.19
N ASN A 43 0.12 -38.98 6.71
CA ASN A 43 0.65 -39.94 7.67
C ASN A 43 0.48 -39.43 9.10
N GLU A 44 0.32 -40.34 10.05
CA GLU A 44 0.07 -40.04 11.47
C GLU A 44 1.14 -39.11 12.08
N HIS A 45 2.40 -39.25 11.68
CA HIS A 45 3.52 -38.38 12.10
C HIS A 45 3.42 -36.91 11.67
N TRP A 46 2.71 -36.60 10.57
CA TRP A 46 2.61 -35.25 10.02
C TRP A 46 1.29 -34.56 10.38
N THR A 47 0.45 -35.21 11.19
CA THR A 47 -0.87 -34.68 11.58
C THR A 47 -0.76 -33.39 12.39
N ASP A 48 0.22 -33.29 13.29
CA ASP A 48 0.45 -32.09 14.10
C ASP A 48 0.92 -30.91 13.26
N HIS A 49 1.89 -31.12 12.36
CA HIS A 49 2.35 -30.08 11.43
C HIS A 49 1.22 -29.59 10.52
N ARG A 50 0.35 -30.49 10.06
CA ARG A 50 -0.83 -30.14 9.26
C ARG A 50 -1.84 -29.32 10.05
N ARG A 51 -2.09 -29.66 11.33
CA ARG A 51 -2.96 -28.88 12.23
C ARG A 51 -2.40 -27.48 12.45
N THR A 52 -1.10 -27.36 12.69
CA THR A 52 -0.42 -26.06 12.87
C THR A 52 -0.51 -25.19 11.60
N LEU A 53 -0.26 -25.77 10.42
CA LEU A 53 -0.40 -25.06 9.13
C LEU A 53 -1.85 -24.65 8.84
N HIS A 54 -2.82 -25.49 9.21
CA HIS A 54 -4.24 -25.15 9.12
C HIS A 54 -4.59 -23.99 10.05
N PHE A 55 -4.16 -24.05 11.30
CA PHE A 55 -4.36 -22.99 12.29
C PHE A 55 -3.75 -21.66 11.83
N LEU A 56 -2.56 -21.71 11.22
CA LEU A 56 -1.88 -20.54 10.65
C LEU A 56 -2.69 -19.88 9.52
N LEU A 57 -3.40 -20.67 8.70
CA LEU A 57 -4.24 -20.16 7.61
C LEU A 57 -5.61 -19.68 8.08
N ASP A 58 -6.15 -20.26 9.16
CA ASP A 58 -7.43 -19.88 9.76
C ASP A 58 -7.32 -18.63 10.65
N HIS A 59 -6.19 -18.45 11.34
CA HIS A 59 -5.91 -17.27 12.17
C HIS A 59 -4.63 -16.52 11.76
N PRO A 60 -4.57 -15.99 10.52
CA PRO A 60 -3.32 -15.52 9.94
C PRO A 60 -2.72 -14.32 10.68
N ARG A 61 -3.56 -13.38 11.12
CA ARG A 61 -3.16 -12.14 11.80
C ARG A 61 -2.72 -12.33 13.26
N ARG A 62 -2.91 -13.52 13.86
CA ARG A 62 -2.42 -13.84 15.21
C ARG A 62 -0.97 -14.30 15.21
N CYS A 63 -0.51 -14.89 14.11
CA CYS A 63 0.81 -15.48 14.01
C CYS A 63 1.79 -14.57 13.26
N TYR A 64 1.30 -13.78 12.29
CA TYR A 64 2.15 -12.89 11.51
C TYR A 64 1.40 -11.69 10.92
N THR A 65 2.01 -10.51 11.01
CA THR A 65 1.40 -9.24 10.59
C THR A 65 1.10 -9.17 9.08
N ASN A 66 1.99 -9.69 8.25
CA ASN A 66 1.82 -9.67 6.79
C ASN A 66 1.05 -10.90 6.24
N LEU A 67 0.49 -11.74 7.11
CA LEU A 67 -0.37 -12.84 6.67
C LEU A 67 -1.82 -12.37 6.71
N PHE A 68 -2.41 -12.17 5.53
CA PHE A 68 -3.79 -11.69 5.41
C PHE A 68 -4.79 -12.83 5.25
N PRO A 69 -6.09 -12.61 5.57
CA PRO A 69 -7.18 -13.51 5.18
C PRO A 69 -7.37 -13.63 3.65
N ALA A 70 -8.06 -14.68 3.18
CA ALA A 70 -8.13 -15.05 1.76
C ALA A 70 -8.71 -13.93 0.89
N ARG A 71 -9.78 -13.32 1.36
CA ARG A 71 -10.47 -12.22 0.67
C ARG A 71 -9.54 -11.02 0.43
N HIS A 72 -8.76 -10.62 1.43
CA HIS A 72 -7.85 -9.49 1.33
C HIS A 72 -6.62 -9.81 0.47
N THR A 73 -6.14 -11.05 0.47
CA THR A 73 -5.02 -11.45 -0.40
C THR A 73 -5.42 -11.44 -1.87
N TRP A 74 -6.64 -11.87 -2.20
CA TRP A 74 -7.20 -11.76 -3.55
C TRP A 74 -7.41 -10.31 -3.98
N TRP A 75 -7.92 -9.45 -3.08
CA TRP A 75 -8.05 -8.02 -3.37
C TRP A 75 -6.68 -7.37 -3.63
N LEU A 76 -5.67 -7.67 -2.82
CA LEU A 76 -4.30 -7.17 -3.01
C LEU A 76 -3.73 -7.62 -4.35
N LEU A 77 -3.90 -8.90 -4.69
CA LEU A 77 -3.45 -9.45 -5.97
C LEU A 77 -4.09 -8.71 -7.15
N LEU A 78 -5.41 -8.49 -7.10
CA LEU A 78 -6.14 -7.74 -8.13
C LEU A 78 -5.63 -6.31 -8.24
N ALA A 79 -5.47 -5.61 -7.11
CA ALA A 79 -4.95 -4.24 -7.09
C ALA A 79 -3.55 -4.14 -7.71
N VAL A 80 -2.65 -5.10 -7.40
CA VAL A 80 -1.31 -5.15 -7.97
C VAL A 80 -1.34 -5.40 -9.48
N ILE A 81 -2.21 -6.30 -9.96
CA ILE A 81 -2.35 -6.57 -11.40
C ILE A 81 -2.86 -5.33 -12.13
N VAL A 82 -3.89 -4.66 -11.61
CA VAL A 82 -4.48 -3.47 -12.23
C VAL A 82 -3.49 -2.32 -12.28
N LEU A 83 -2.82 -2.00 -11.17
CA LEU A 83 -1.83 -0.91 -11.14
C LEU A 83 -0.65 -1.19 -12.07
N ASN A 84 -0.14 -2.42 -12.12
CA ASN A 84 0.88 -2.84 -13.08
C ASN A 84 0.41 -2.74 -14.53
N GLY A 85 -0.83 -3.17 -14.79
CA GLY A 85 -1.42 -3.10 -16.12
C GLY A 85 -1.50 -1.65 -16.62
N ILE A 86 -1.86 -0.71 -15.75
CA ILE A 86 -1.87 0.73 -16.08
C ILE A 86 -0.47 1.23 -16.39
N ASP A 87 0.54 0.88 -15.59
CA ASP A 87 1.93 1.28 -15.83
C ASP A 87 2.48 0.71 -17.15
N TRP A 88 2.22 -0.56 -17.41
CA TRP A 88 2.68 -1.26 -18.61
C TRP A 88 1.99 -0.71 -19.86
N MET A 89 0.67 -0.56 -19.82
CA MET A 89 -0.10 0.05 -20.90
C MET A 89 0.32 1.51 -21.13
N GLY A 90 0.55 2.26 -20.06
CA GLY A 90 1.04 3.64 -20.13
C GLY A 90 2.41 3.71 -20.80
N PHE A 91 3.32 2.78 -20.50
CA PHE A 91 4.63 2.71 -21.14
C PHE A 91 4.53 2.51 -22.65
N GLU A 92 3.69 1.57 -23.10
CA GLU A 92 3.53 1.29 -24.53
C GLU A 92 2.78 2.40 -25.28
N LEU A 93 1.66 2.88 -24.72
CA LEU A 93 0.81 3.87 -25.40
C LEU A 93 1.42 5.27 -25.41
N LEU A 94 2.01 5.72 -24.29
CA LEU A 94 2.52 7.09 -24.19
C LEU A 94 3.88 7.26 -24.88
N ASN A 95 4.63 6.19 -25.14
CA ASN A 95 5.90 6.27 -25.86
C ASN A 95 5.78 6.04 -27.37
N LEU A 96 4.56 6.00 -27.91
CA LEU A 96 4.36 5.94 -29.36
C LEU A 96 5.07 7.12 -30.05
N GLY A 97 5.84 6.81 -31.08
CA GLY A 97 6.63 7.80 -31.84
C GLY A 97 7.86 8.36 -31.12
N ASN A 98 8.33 7.74 -30.02
CA ASN A 98 9.61 8.10 -29.43
C ASN A 98 10.77 7.37 -30.14
N HIS A 99 11.66 8.10 -30.81
CA HIS A 99 12.80 7.52 -31.54
C HIS A 99 13.76 6.71 -30.64
N ALA A 100 13.90 7.07 -29.37
CA ALA A 100 14.77 6.38 -28.42
C ALA A 100 14.24 4.99 -28.03
N ILE A 101 12.93 4.78 -28.11
CA ILE A 101 12.26 3.52 -27.72
C ILE A 101 11.84 2.71 -28.96
N THR A 102 11.55 3.38 -30.07
CA THR A 102 11.14 2.74 -31.32
C THR A 102 12.27 1.99 -32.03
N SER A 103 13.54 2.29 -31.68
CA SER A 103 14.73 1.55 -32.13
C SER A 103 14.83 0.14 -31.57
N ILE A 104 14.15 -0.16 -30.45
CA ILE A 104 14.19 -1.48 -29.80
C ILE A 104 13.19 -2.42 -30.50
N PRO A 105 13.54 -3.70 -30.75
CA PRO A 105 12.61 -4.69 -31.28
C PRO A 105 11.31 -4.77 -30.48
N SER A 106 10.17 -4.90 -31.15
CA SER A 106 8.84 -4.87 -30.53
C SER A 106 8.65 -5.91 -29.42
N GLY A 107 9.15 -7.13 -29.59
CA GLY A 107 9.06 -8.18 -28.57
C GLY A 107 9.80 -7.84 -27.27
N ILE A 108 11.00 -7.25 -27.37
CA ILE A 108 11.80 -6.84 -26.21
C ILE A 108 11.18 -5.61 -25.56
N ARG A 109 10.67 -4.67 -26.35
CA ARG A 109 10.00 -3.46 -25.84
C ARG A 109 8.85 -3.79 -24.89
N ILE A 110 8.00 -4.74 -25.26
CA ILE A 110 6.87 -5.18 -24.43
C ILE A 110 7.37 -5.73 -23.09
N LEU A 111 8.46 -6.49 -23.10
CA LEU A 111 9.09 -7.01 -21.90
C LEU A 111 9.73 -5.90 -21.05
N ASP A 112 10.38 -4.93 -21.68
CA ASP A 112 10.96 -3.75 -21.02
C ASP A 112 9.88 -2.93 -20.32
N GLY A 113 8.74 -2.71 -20.99
CA GLY A 113 7.59 -2.02 -20.41
C GLY A 113 7.04 -2.75 -19.20
N LEU A 114 6.95 -4.08 -19.28
CA LEU A 114 6.50 -4.92 -18.16
C LEU A 114 7.50 -4.87 -16.99
N PHE A 115 8.79 -5.00 -17.27
CA PHE A 115 9.84 -4.86 -16.26
C PHE A 115 9.78 -3.50 -15.58
N GLN A 116 9.63 -2.43 -16.37
CA GLN A 116 9.58 -1.07 -15.87
C GLN A 116 8.35 -0.85 -14.97
N ALA A 117 7.20 -1.42 -15.34
CA ALA A 117 6.00 -1.40 -14.51
C ALA A 117 6.20 -2.06 -13.13
N PHE A 118 7.00 -3.14 -13.07
CA PHE A 118 7.37 -3.74 -11.79
C PHE A 118 8.38 -2.91 -11.00
N ALA A 119 9.38 -2.33 -11.68
CA ALA A 119 10.47 -1.63 -11.03
C ALA A 119 10.05 -0.30 -10.37
N VAL A 120 8.99 0.36 -10.86
CA VAL A 120 8.45 1.64 -10.35
C VAL A 120 7.93 1.57 -8.91
N ARG A 121 7.73 0.39 -8.31
CA ARG A 121 7.19 0.30 -6.93
C ARG A 121 8.22 0.22 -5.82
N SER A 122 9.43 -0.24 -6.11
CA SER A 122 10.55 -0.37 -5.13
C SER A 122 11.77 -1.11 -5.70
N GLY A 123 11.82 -1.34 -7.01
CA GLY A 123 12.97 -2.02 -7.63
C GLY A 123 14.16 -1.08 -7.82
N GLY A 124 13.93 0.21 -8.03
CA GLY A 124 14.98 1.21 -8.30
C GLY A 124 15.72 1.02 -9.61
N PHE A 125 15.40 -0.04 -10.34
CA PHE A 125 15.96 -0.33 -11.64
C PHE A 125 15.16 0.35 -12.73
N TYR A 126 15.86 0.84 -13.73
CA TYR A 126 15.26 1.27 -14.98
C TYR A 126 15.99 0.56 -16.13
N VAL A 127 15.21 0.19 -17.13
CA VAL A 127 15.69 -0.44 -18.38
C VAL A 127 15.87 0.60 -19.46
N VAL A 128 15.02 1.63 -19.47
CA VAL A 128 15.15 2.79 -20.34
C VAL A 128 15.46 4.01 -19.49
N ASN A 129 16.33 4.90 -19.99
CA ASN A 129 16.63 6.14 -19.29
C ASN A 129 15.35 6.98 -19.14
N ILE A 130 15.04 7.39 -17.91
CA ILE A 130 13.81 8.14 -17.61
C ILE A 130 13.80 9.51 -18.28
N SER A 131 14.98 10.12 -18.53
CA SER A 131 15.09 11.40 -19.24
C SER A 131 14.70 11.32 -20.71
N THR A 132 14.80 10.15 -21.35
CA THR A 132 14.46 9.96 -22.79
C THR A 132 13.00 9.57 -23.00
N VAL A 133 12.30 9.24 -21.92
CA VAL A 133 10.88 8.91 -21.91
C VAL A 133 10.03 10.19 -22.05
N ARG A 134 8.84 10.10 -22.67
CA ARG A 134 7.95 11.25 -22.78
C ARG A 134 7.50 11.75 -21.40
N ILE A 135 7.34 13.08 -21.28
CA ILE A 135 6.93 13.72 -20.03
C ILE A 135 5.60 13.19 -19.47
N SER A 136 4.65 12.81 -20.35
CA SER A 136 3.38 12.21 -19.94
C SER A 136 3.58 10.91 -19.13
N LEU A 137 4.56 10.09 -19.50
CA LEU A 137 4.88 8.87 -18.78
C LEU A 137 5.66 9.14 -17.49
N GLN A 138 6.52 10.16 -17.47
CA GLN A 138 7.18 10.59 -16.24
C GLN A 138 6.15 11.03 -15.19
N VAL A 139 5.10 11.77 -15.60
CA VAL A 139 3.98 12.15 -14.71
C VAL A 139 3.24 10.90 -14.19
N LEU A 140 2.95 9.93 -15.06
CA LEU A 140 2.34 8.66 -14.64
C LEU A 140 3.19 7.96 -13.59
N TYR A 141 4.52 7.92 -13.77
CA TYR A 141 5.44 7.33 -12.79
C TYR A 141 5.45 8.09 -11.48
N VAL A 142 5.41 9.42 -11.47
CA VAL A 142 5.30 10.18 -10.20
C VAL A 142 4.04 9.77 -9.43
N ILE A 143 2.90 9.68 -10.10
CA ILE A 143 1.63 9.27 -9.49
C ILE A 143 1.74 7.84 -8.96
N MET A 144 2.31 6.92 -9.74
CA MET A 144 2.37 5.50 -9.41
C MET A 144 3.42 5.19 -8.33
N MET A 145 4.56 5.87 -8.32
CA MET A 145 5.54 5.79 -7.25
C MET A 145 4.92 6.18 -5.90
N TYR A 146 4.08 7.24 -5.88
CA TYR A 146 3.36 7.66 -4.69
C TYR A 146 2.31 6.63 -4.26
N ILE A 147 1.48 6.15 -5.20
CA ILE A 147 0.34 5.27 -4.90
C ILE A 147 0.75 3.82 -4.59
N SER A 148 1.90 3.38 -5.09
CA SER A 148 2.37 1.98 -5.09
C SER A 148 2.30 1.24 -3.76
N VAL A 149 2.44 1.95 -2.63
CA VAL A 149 2.45 1.36 -1.28
C VAL A 149 1.07 1.25 -0.66
N TYR A 150 0.08 2.00 -1.14
CA TYR A 150 -1.26 2.02 -0.54
C TYR A 150 -2.01 0.69 -0.60
N PRO A 151 -1.96 -0.13 -1.66
CA PRO A 151 -2.67 -1.42 -1.66
C PRO A 151 -2.30 -2.29 -0.45
N VAL A 152 -1.01 -2.41 -0.14
CA VAL A 152 -0.52 -3.18 1.01
C VAL A 152 -1.00 -2.56 2.32
N VAL A 153 -0.87 -1.25 2.47
CA VAL A 153 -1.29 -0.53 3.69
C VAL A 153 -2.81 -0.64 3.92
N ILE A 154 -3.61 -0.53 2.87
CA ILE A 154 -5.08 -0.68 2.92
C ILE A 154 -5.42 -2.10 3.36
N THR A 155 -4.77 -3.11 2.80
CA THR A 155 -5.01 -4.50 3.24
C THR A 155 -4.63 -4.73 4.69
N MET A 156 -3.51 -4.15 5.17
CA MET A 156 -3.13 -4.26 6.57
C MET A 156 -4.21 -3.67 7.49
N ARG A 157 -4.73 -2.48 7.17
CA ARG A 157 -5.74 -1.81 8.00
C ARG A 157 -7.07 -2.53 8.02
N ASN A 158 -7.57 -2.90 6.85
CA ASN A 158 -8.85 -3.61 6.75
C ASN A 158 -8.77 -5.02 7.36
N SER A 159 -7.57 -5.61 7.45
CA SER A 159 -7.36 -6.90 8.11
C SER A 159 -7.14 -6.80 9.62
N ASN A 160 -7.06 -5.59 10.20
CA ASN A 160 -6.84 -5.39 11.63
C ASN A 160 -8.16 -5.49 12.42
N VAL A 161 -8.53 -6.71 12.81
CA VAL A 161 -9.79 -7.04 13.50
C VAL A 161 -9.90 -6.45 14.92
N TYR A 162 -8.80 -5.97 15.51
CA TYR A 162 -8.78 -5.54 16.92
C TYR A 162 -9.26 -4.11 17.17
N GLU A 163 -9.41 -3.26 16.16
CA GLU A 163 -10.06 -1.93 16.34
C GLU A 163 -11.58 -2.05 16.49
N GLU A 164 -12.23 -3.02 15.84
CA GLU A 164 -13.70 -3.08 15.81
C GLU A 164 -14.31 -3.72 17.07
N ARG A 165 -13.60 -4.64 17.74
CA ARG A 165 -14.10 -5.33 18.94
C ARG A 165 -13.77 -4.66 20.27
N SER A 166 -12.81 -3.74 20.30
CA SER A 166 -12.39 -3.05 21.54
C SER A 166 -13.05 -1.67 21.74
N LEU A 167 -13.79 -1.15 20.74
CA LEU A 167 -14.46 0.14 20.81
C LEU A 167 -15.94 0.07 21.24
N GLY A 168 -16.52 -1.11 21.46
CA GLY A 168 -17.87 -1.24 22.01
C GLY A 168 -18.98 -0.58 21.18
N ILE A 169 -18.73 -0.23 19.92
CA ILE A 169 -19.74 0.35 19.02
C ILE A 169 -20.53 -0.80 18.43
N TYR A 170 -21.55 -1.24 19.16
CA TYR A 170 -22.61 -2.06 18.62
C TYR A 170 -23.35 -1.24 17.55
N ALA A 171 -23.28 -1.67 16.30
CA ALA A 171 -24.16 -1.15 15.25
C ALA A 171 -25.60 -1.57 15.55
N ASP A 172 -26.45 -0.57 15.76
CA ASP A 172 -27.92 -0.54 15.72
C ASP A 172 -28.68 -1.80 16.17
N ASP A 173 -29.15 -1.73 17.40
CA ASP A 173 -30.20 -2.57 17.99
C ASP A 173 -31.58 -2.12 17.45
N PRO A 174 -32.33 -2.91 16.66
CA PRO A 174 -33.69 -2.55 16.24
C PRO A 174 -34.70 -2.87 17.36
N GLY A 175 -34.47 -2.33 18.55
CA GLY A 175 -35.24 -2.69 19.75
C GLY A 175 -35.40 -1.61 20.81
N TYR A 176 -34.73 -0.47 20.69
CA TYR A 176 -34.83 0.59 21.71
C TYR A 176 -35.99 1.55 21.40
N ALA A 177 -37.22 1.11 21.69
CA ALA A 177 -38.36 2.01 21.78
C ALA A 177 -38.14 2.97 22.96
N SER A 178 -37.75 4.20 22.66
CA SER A 178 -37.61 5.28 23.63
C SER A 178 -38.98 5.85 23.98
N THR A 179 -39.35 5.76 25.26
CA THR A 179 -40.52 6.44 25.85
C THR A 179 -40.30 7.97 25.79
N PRO A 180 -41.34 8.80 25.56
CA PRO A 180 -41.14 10.13 25.00
C PRO A 180 -41.03 11.22 26.07
N THR A 181 -39.91 11.95 26.12
CA THR A 181 -39.89 13.31 26.69
C THR A 181 -39.04 14.27 25.86
N ALA A 182 -39.77 15.05 25.04
CA ALA A 182 -39.57 16.45 24.71
C ALA A 182 -38.23 16.97 24.11
N LYS A 183 -38.34 17.28 22.80
CA LYS A 183 -37.92 18.54 22.12
C LYS A 183 -36.43 18.90 22.03
N LYS A 184 -35.84 18.71 20.84
CA LYS A 184 -35.55 19.80 19.87
C LYS A 184 -35.03 19.28 18.51
N ARG A 185 -35.38 20.03 17.48
CA ARG A 185 -35.30 19.76 16.03
C ARG A 185 -33.85 19.66 15.50
N HIS A 186 -33.59 18.69 14.62
CA HIS A 186 -32.94 18.97 13.34
C HIS A 186 -33.52 18.08 12.24
N LYS A 187 -34.07 18.75 11.22
CA LYS A 187 -34.63 18.16 10.00
C LYS A 187 -33.48 17.71 9.11
N PHE A 188 -33.29 16.40 8.91
CA PHE A 188 -32.99 15.78 7.60
C PHE A 188 -32.78 14.26 7.77
N SER A 189 -33.72 13.43 7.32
CA SER A 189 -33.48 12.10 6.70
C SER A 189 -34.82 11.35 6.61
N PHE A 190 -35.55 11.51 5.51
CA PHE A 190 -36.74 10.71 5.22
C PHE A 190 -36.64 10.05 3.83
N ARG A 191 -35.49 9.46 3.49
CA ARG A 191 -35.40 8.73 2.22
C ARG A 191 -34.33 7.63 2.16
N ARG A 192 -34.23 6.81 3.21
CA ARG A 192 -33.31 5.66 3.23
C ARG A 192 -33.91 4.39 3.82
N THR A 193 -35.15 4.08 3.43
CA THR A 193 -35.87 2.90 3.95
C THR A 193 -36.28 1.93 2.84
N LEU A 194 -35.50 1.79 1.76
CA LEU A 194 -35.83 0.85 0.67
C LEU A 194 -34.65 0.14 -0.02
N THR A 195 -33.48 0.05 0.62
CA THR A 195 -32.39 -0.79 0.07
C THR A 195 -31.72 -1.57 1.18
N ASN A 196 -32.10 -2.85 1.31
CA ASN A 196 -31.33 -3.87 2.03
C ASN A 196 -30.02 -4.11 1.27
N THR A 197 -28.95 -3.41 1.64
CA THR A 197 -27.57 -3.79 1.31
C THR A 197 -26.76 -3.83 2.60
N PRO A 198 -26.03 -4.93 2.88
CA PRO A 198 -25.45 -5.17 4.20
C PRO A 198 -24.15 -4.38 4.38
N LEU A 199 -24.03 -3.68 5.51
CA LEU A 199 -22.87 -3.40 6.40
C LEU A 199 -21.42 -3.18 5.87
N GLU A 200 -21.08 -3.45 4.60
CA GLU A 200 -19.74 -3.22 4.01
C GLU A 200 -19.49 -1.74 3.67
N ASP A 201 -20.54 -0.93 3.48
CA ASP A 201 -20.41 0.47 3.10
C ASP A 201 -19.88 1.36 4.24
N THR A 202 -20.16 1.00 5.50
CA THR A 202 -19.78 1.82 6.66
C THR A 202 -18.28 1.70 6.96
N THR A 203 -17.72 0.48 6.90
CA THR A 203 -16.28 0.22 7.11
C THR A 203 -15.43 0.80 5.99
N GLN A 204 -15.89 0.70 4.74
CA GLN A 204 -15.23 1.35 3.60
C GLN A 204 -15.22 2.88 3.72
N TYR A 205 -16.32 3.47 4.22
CA TYR A 205 -16.41 4.91 4.44
C TYR A 205 -15.40 5.39 5.50
N PHE A 206 -15.31 4.74 6.65
CA PHE A 206 -14.34 5.10 7.70
C PHE A 206 -12.89 4.94 7.25
N VAL A 207 -12.57 3.84 6.55
CA VAL A 207 -11.23 3.61 5.98
C VAL A 207 -10.89 4.68 4.95
N SER A 208 -11.84 5.05 4.08
CA SER A 208 -11.64 6.10 3.08
C SER A 208 -11.39 7.47 3.72
N GLN A 209 -12.04 7.76 4.85
CA GLN A 209 -11.87 9.02 5.59
C GLN A 209 -10.52 9.08 6.29
N GLN A 210 -10.07 7.98 6.90
CA GLN A 210 -8.76 7.89 7.56
C GLN A 210 -7.60 7.88 6.55
N LEU A 211 -7.80 7.25 5.38
CA LEU A 211 -6.85 7.31 4.26
C LEU A 211 -6.70 8.74 3.73
N ARG A 212 -7.80 9.46 3.50
CA ARG A 212 -7.76 10.86 3.04
C ARG A 212 -7.02 11.78 4.01
N ALA A 213 -7.23 11.60 5.32
CA ALA A 213 -6.52 12.37 6.34
C ALA A 213 -5.01 12.12 6.31
N GLN A 214 -4.57 10.85 6.19
CA GLN A 214 -3.13 10.54 6.10
C GLN A 214 -2.50 10.93 4.78
N LEU A 215 -3.20 10.73 3.66
CA LEU A 215 -2.76 11.19 2.34
C LEU A 215 -2.50 12.69 2.37
N SER A 216 -3.43 13.47 2.94
CA SER A 216 -3.27 14.92 3.05
C SER A 216 -2.07 15.32 3.93
N HIS A 217 -1.86 14.63 5.05
CA HIS A 217 -0.73 14.90 5.93
C HIS A 217 0.61 14.58 5.23
N ASP A 218 0.70 13.44 4.55
CA ASP A 218 1.91 13.01 3.87
C ASP A 218 2.24 13.88 2.64
N ILE A 219 1.22 14.31 1.88
CA ILE A 219 1.40 15.25 0.75
C ILE A 219 1.97 16.58 1.25
N TRP A 220 1.51 17.10 2.39
CA TRP A 220 2.01 18.36 2.91
C TRP A 220 3.52 18.34 3.16
N TRP A 221 4.05 17.24 3.72
CA TRP A 221 5.48 17.08 3.94
C TRP A 221 6.28 16.96 2.64
N LEU A 222 5.72 16.33 1.61
CA LEU A 222 6.33 16.28 0.29
C LEU A 222 6.41 17.66 -0.35
N VAL A 223 5.31 18.42 -0.31
CA VAL A 223 5.25 19.79 -0.84
C VAL A 223 6.25 20.69 -0.12
N LEU A 224 6.32 20.59 1.22
CA LEU A 224 7.30 21.33 2.02
C LEU A 224 8.74 20.96 1.65
N ALA A 225 9.04 19.68 1.45
CA ALA A 225 10.38 19.24 1.05
C ALA A 225 10.77 19.77 -0.33
N VAL A 226 9.86 19.68 -1.32
CA VAL A 226 10.07 20.25 -2.66
C VAL A 226 10.33 21.76 -2.57
N PHE A 227 9.54 22.48 -1.77
CA PHE A 227 9.72 23.92 -1.58
C PHE A 227 11.11 24.26 -0.99
N ILE A 228 11.53 23.56 0.07
CA ILE A 228 12.84 23.78 0.69
C ILE A 228 13.97 23.46 -0.29
N ILE A 229 13.89 22.35 -1.03
CA ILE A 229 14.90 21.98 -2.03
C ILE A 229 14.98 23.06 -3.12
N MET A 230 13.84 23.55 -3.62
CA MET A 230 13.82 24.62 -4.62
C MET A 230 14.43 25.93 -4.10
N CYS A 231 14.20 26.30 -2.83
CA CYS A 231 14.84 27.47 -2.24
C CYS A 231 16.37 27.32 -2.15
N ILE A 232 16.87 26.14 -1.80
CA ILE A 232 18.31 25.87 -1.69
C ILE A 232 18.97 25.83 -3.08
N GLU A 233 18.28 25.26 -4.07
CA GLU A 233 18.75 25.10 -5.46
C GLU A 233 18.45 26.30 -6.36
N ALA A 234 17.92 27.41 -5.83
CA ALA A 234 17.55 28.57 -6.65
C ALA A 234 18.70 29.06 -7.57
N SER A 235 19.93 29.14 -7.06
CA SER A 235 21.09 29.51 -7.87
C SER A 235 21.48 28.44 -8.91
N SER A 236 21.24 27.16 -8.62
CA SER A 236 21.51 26.06 -9.55
C SER A 236 20.49 26.05 -10.69
N PHE A 237 19.25 26.43 -10.39
CA PHE A 237 18.18 26.64 -11.38
C PHE A 237 18.48 27.81 -12.31
N GLU A 238 18.97 28.94 -11.79
CA GLU A 238 19.38 30.08 -12.63
C GLU A 238 20.52 29.71 -13.59
N ALA A 239 21.46 28.87 -13.15
CA ALA A 239 22.54 28.39 -14.00
C ALA A 239 22.08 27.39 -15.06
N ASN A 240 21.22 26.44 -14.71
CA ASN A 240 20.76 25.36 -15.60
C ASN A 240 19.27 25.01 -15.38
N PRO A 241 18.34 25.81 -15.94
CA PRO A 241 16.91 25.68 -15.63
C PRO A 241 16.28 24.38 -16.17
N ALA A 242 16.85 23.80 -17.24
CA ALA A 242 16.37 22.53 -17.79
C ALA A 242 16.68 21.34 -16.89
N VAL A 243 17.85 21.34 -16.25
CA VAL A 243 18.31 20.25 -15.38
C VAL A 243 17.68 20.36 -14.00
N PHE A 244 17.75 21.54 -13.38
CA PHE A 244 17.17 21.80 -12.06
C PHE A 244 15.69 22.21 -12.14
N SER A 245 14.96 21.68 -13.12
CA SER A 245 13.55 21.99 -13.30
C SER A 245 12.74 21.54 -12.08
N VAL A 246 11.67 22.29 -11.79
CA VAL A 246 10.74 21.96 -10.70
C VAL A 246 10.20 20.53 -10.85
N PHE A 247 9.95 20.09 -12.08
CA PHE A 247 9.49 18.74 -12.36
C PHE A 247 10.52 17.66 -11.97
N ASN A 248 11.80 17.84 -12.31
CA ASN A 248 12.85 16.90 -11.93
C ASN A 248 13.02 16.82 -10.41
N VAL A 249 12.90 17.96 -9.72
CA VAL A 249 12.92 18.00 -8.24
C VAL A 249 11.72 17.27 -7.65
N ILE A 250 10.50 17.47 -8.19
CA ILE A 250 9.30 16.72 -7.77
C ILE A 250 9.50 15.22 -7.99
N PHE A 251 10.00 14.83 -9.17
CA PHE A 251 10.23 13.43 -9.52
C PHE A 251 11.20 12.77 -8.53
N GLU A 252 12.35 13.40 -8.27
CA GLU A 252 13.35 12.89 -7.33
C GLU A 252 12.80 12.81 -5.90
N THR A 253 12.06 13.83 -5.47
CA THR A 253 11.49 13.89 -4.11
C THR A 253 10.41 12.82 -3.89
N VAL A 254 9.54 12.60 -4.88
CA VAL A 254 8.51 11.55 -4.80
C VAL A 254 9.13 10.16 -4.88
N SER A 255 10.17 9.97 -5.72
CA SER A 255 10.94 8.72 -5.75
C SER A 255 11.62 8.42 -4.41
N ALA A 256 12.22 9.45 -3.79
CA ALA A 256 12.84 9.35 -2.46
C ALA A 256 11.81 8.99 -1.38
N TYR A 257 10.65 9.65 -1.36
CA TYR A 257 9.57 9.35 -0.43
C TYR A 257 8.97 7.96 -0.64
N GLY A 258 8.78 7.57 -1.89
CA GLY A 258 8.34 6.22 -2.25
C GLY A 258 9.38 5.15 -1.93
N CYS A 259 10.62 5.54 -1.63
CA CYS A 259 11.79 4.65 -1.58
C CYS A 259 11.91 3.79 -2.84
N VAL A 260 11.59 4.39 -4.00
CA VAL A 260 11.59 3.68 -5.29
C VAL A 260 13.00 3.59 -5.83
N GLY A 261 13.74 4.70 -5.85
CA GLY A 261 15.14 4.75 -6.28
C GLY A 261 15.34 4.98 -7.79
N ILE A 262 14.27 5.35 -8.51
CA ILE A 262 14.36 5.78 -9.91
C ILE A 262 14.63 7.29 -9.95
N SER A 263 15.46 7.74 -10.89
CA SER A 263 15.80 9.14 -11.08
C SER A 263 15.78 9.53 -12.55
N VAL A 264 15.53 10.81 -12.83
CA VAL A 264 15.70 11.40 -14.16
C VAL A 264 17.19 11.40 -14.56
N GLY A 265 18.10 11.45 -13.58
CA GLY A 265 19.53 11.49 -13.80
C GLY A 265 20.01 12.82 -14.37
N LEU A 266 21.26 12.85 -14.82
CA LEU A 266 21.89 13.99 -15.51
C LEU A 266 22.30 13.60 -16.92
N PRO A 267 22.26 14.53 -17.89
CA PRO A 267 22.64 14.23 -19.27
C PRO A 267 24.09 13.73 -19.40
N ASP A 268 25.02 14.34 -18.65
CA ASP A 268 26.47 14.14 -18.84
C ASP A 268 27.13 13.26 -17.77
N GLN A 269 26.36 12.77 -16.79
CA GLN A 269 26.92 12.14 -15.60
C GLN A 269 26.16 10.87 -15.20
N ALA A 270 26.90 9.82 -14.86
CA ALA A 270 26.36 8.50 -14.51
C ALA A 270 25.87 8.39 -13.06
N TYR A 271 25.49 9.50 -12.43
CA TYR A 271 24.92 9.53 -11.09
C TYR A 271 23.48 10.09 -11.09
N SER A 272 22.71 9.77 -10.04
CA SER A 272 21.32 10.21 -9.86
C SER A 272 21.22 11.73 -9.83
N PHE A 273 20.05 12.31 -10.16
CA PHE A 273 19.86 13.77 -10.09
C PHE A 273 20.23 14.33 -8.69
N SER A 274 19.94 13.58 -7.63
CA SER A 274 20.37 13.88 -6.25
C SER A 274 21.89 14.06 -6.04
N GLY A 275 22.75 13.55 -6.92
CA GLY A 275 24.19 13.75 -6.84
C GLY A 275 24.63 15.18 -7.15
N ALA A 276 23.91 15.87 -8.05
CA ALA A 276 24.19 17.27 -8.42
C ALA A 276 23.60 18.28 -7.44
N LEU A 277 22.71 17.84 -6.54
CA LEU A 277 22.13 18.69 -5.50
C LEU A 277 23.19 19.16 -4.50
N LYS A 278 22.98 20.35 -3.93
CA LYS A 278 23.75 20.89 -2.82
C LYS A 278 23.57 20.04 -1.56
N THR A 279 24.51 20.15 -0.63
CA THR A 279 24.52 19.39 0.63
C THR A 279 23.22 19.57 1.44
N GLY A 280 22.66 20.79 1.48
CA GLY A 280 21.40 21.06 2.17
C GLY A 280 20.22 20.28 1.58
N SER A 281 20.07 20.30 0.25
CA SER A 281 19.03 19.56 -0.47
C SER A 281 19.17 18.05 -0.30
N LYS A 282 20.41 17.52 -0.26
CA LYS A 282 20.68 16.11 0.03
C LYS A 282 20.20 15.70 1.43
N LEU A 283 20.42 16.52 2.45
CA LEU A 283 19.93 16.26 3.80
C LEU A 283 18.40 16.23 3.86
N VAL A 284 17.74 17.16 3.17
CA VAL A 284 16.27 17.17 3.05
C VAL A 284 15.79 15.89 2.36
N LEU A 285 16.44 15.48 1.27
CA LEU A 285 16.12 14.24 0.56
C LEU A 285 16.27 13.00 1.48
N CYS A 286 17.35 12.92 2.27
CA CYS A 286 17.53 11.86 3.26
C CYS A 286 16.40 11.83 4.30
N ALA A 287 15.98 12.98 4.81
CA ALA A 287 14.85 13.08 5.74
C ALA A 287 13.54 12.60 5.08
N VAL A 288 13.33 12.92 3.81
CA VAL A 288 12.18 12.44 3.01
C VAL A 288 12.22 10.92 2.85
N MET A 289 13.39 10.31 2.59
CA MET A 289 13.54 8.86 2.51
C MET A 289 13.22 8.17 3.83
N ILE A 290 13.72 8.70 4.95
CA ILE A 290 13.45 8.18 6.29
C ILE A 290 11.95 8.26 6.59
N ARG A 291 11.33 9.41 6.32
CA ARG A 291 9.89 9.60 6.51
C ARG A 291 9.07 8.65 5.62
N GLY A 292 9.47 8.52 4.36
CA GLY A 292 8.86 7.61 3.39
C GLY A 292 8.92 6.15 3.80
N ARG A 293 10.04 5.72 4.40
CA ARG A 293 10.19 4.39 5.00
C ARG A 293 9.33 4.21 6.25
N HIS A 294 9.13 5.27 7.03
CA HIS A 294 8.41 5.24 8.30
C HIS A 294 6.92 5.60 8.22
N ARG A 295 6.33 5.82 7.03
CA ARG A 295 4.90 6.10 6.88
C ARG A 295 3.97 4.97 7.38
N GLY A 296 4.51 3.78 7.64
CA GLY A 296 3.82 2.67 8.31
C GLY A 296 4.03 2.59 9.84
N LEU A 297 5.00 3.30 10.41
CA LEU A 297 5.45 3.09 11.80
C LEU A 297 4.51 3.54 12.93
N PRO A 298 3.65 4.57 12.79
CA PRO A 298 2.73 4.92 13.87
C PRO A 298 1.62 3.86 14.10
N VAL A 299 1.48 2.88 13.20
CA VAL A 299 0.38 1.90 13.16
C VAL A 299 0.89 0.45 13.10
N ALA A 300 2.22 0.25 13.16
CA ALA A 300 2.85 -1.07 13.23
C ALA A 300 2.96 -1.64 14.65
N ILE A 301 2.54 -0.88 15.68
CA ILE A 301 2.18 -1.48 16.97
C ILE A 301 0.84 -2.20 16.74
N ASP A 302 0.94 -3.36 16.09
CA ASP A 302 -0.17 -4.25 15.81
C ASP A 302 -0.74 -4.68 17.16
N LYS A 303 -1.89 -4.10 17.55
CA LYS A 303 -2.60 -4.45 18.78
C LYS A 303 -3.03 -5.93 18.80
N ALA A 304 -2.90 -6.64 17.69
CA ALA A 304 -3.02 -8.10 17.61
C ALA A 304 -1.98 -8.84 18.46
N VAL A 305 -0.86 -8.19 18.84
CA VAL A 305 0.13 -8.67 19.81
C VAL A 305 0.13 -7.73 21.03
N LEU A 306 -1.05 -7.38 21.55
CA LEU A 306 -1.13 -6.87 22.92
C LEU A 306 -0.71 -8.00 23.86
N LEU A 307 0.41 -7.80 24.55
CA LEU A 307 0.78 -8.63 25.70
C LEU A 307 -0.41 -8.66 26.67
N PRO A 308 -0.72 -9.81 27.30
CA PRO A 308 -1.80 -9.90 28.28
C PRO A 308 -1.58 -8.83 29.36
N ARG A 309 -2.31 -7.72 29.27
CA ARG A 309 -2.46 -6.76 30.35
C ARG A 309 -3.77 -7.11 31.03
N GLU A 310 -3.78 -7.05 32.35
CA GLU A 310 -4.95 -7.36 33.20
C GLU A 310 -6.23 -6.65 32.74
N GLU A 311 -6.13 -5.49 32.07
CA GLU A 311 -7.27 -4.75 31.48
C GLU A 311 -8.01 -5.50 30.35
N LEU A 312 -7.34 -6.34 29.56
CA LEU A 312 -8.00 -7.13 28.50
C LEU A 312 -8.84 -8.28 29.07
N GLY A 313 -8.39 -8.86 30.18
CA GLY A 313 -9.17 -9.88 30.90
C GLY A 313 -10.47 -9.29 31.45
N GLY A 314 -10.41 -8.09 32.04
CA GLY A 314 -11.60 -7.38 32.52
C GLY A 314 -12.61 -7.09 31.42
N LEU A 315 -12.15 -6.67 30.23
CA LEU A 315 -13.05 -6.43 29.09
C LEU A 315 -13.67 -7.71 28.52
N GLU A 316 -12.96 -8.85 28.55
CA GLU A 316 -13.50 -10.16 28.16
C GLU A 316 -14.49 -10.72 29.21
N GLU A 317 -14.22 -10.48 30.50
CA GLU A 317 -15.13 -10.81 31.60
C GLU A 317 -16.41 -9.98 31.54
N ASP A 318 -16.30 -8.66 31.31
CA ASP A 318 -17.45 -7.77 31.15
C ASP A 318 -18.31 -8.18 29.94
N ASP A 319 -17.69 -8.54 28.80
CA ASP A 319 -18.41 -9.05 27.62
C ASP A 319 -19.04 -10.44 27.86
N ALA A 320 -18.40 -11.29 28.65
CA ALA A 320 -18.97 -12.57 29.08
C ALA A 320 -20.19 -12.37 29.99
N VAL A 321 -20.13 -11.41 30.92
CA VAL A 321 -21.25 -11.04 31.80
C VAL A 321 -22.42 -10.49 30.98
N ILE A 322 -22.18 -9.57 30.05
CA ILE A 322 -23.22 -9.03 29.15
C ILE A 322 -23.87 -10.16 28.32
N ARG A 323 -23.08 -11.12 27.82
CA ARG A 323 -23.63 -12.30 27.12
C ARG A 323 -24.48 -13.16 28.04
N MET A 324 -24.04 -13.38 29.26
CA MET A 324 -24.75 -14.21 30.24
C MET A 324 -26.11 -13.58 30.60
N GLU A 325 -26.14 -12.26 30.87
CA GLU A 325 -27.36 -11.49 31.14
C GLU A 325 -28.35 -11.56 29.97
N ARG A 326 -27.85 -11.52 28.72
CA ARG A 326 -28.68 -11.65 27.51
C ARG A 326 -29.26 -13.06 27.31
N THR A 327 -28.56 -14.12 27.73
CA THR A 327 -29.14 -15.47 27.73
C THR A 327 -30.21 -15.66 28.81
N VAL A 328 -30.02 -15.04 29.97
CA VAL A 328 -30.98 -15.13 31.09
C VAL A 328 -32.26 -14.34 30.79
N SER A 329 -32.17 -13.19 30.12
CA SER A 329 -33.36 -12.40 29.76
C SER A 329 -34.23 -13.06 28.70
N ARG A 330 -33.65 -13.88 27.80
CA ARG A 330 -34.40 -14.68 26.81
C ARG A 330 -35.12 -15.90 27.40
N GLY A 331 -34.70 -16.38 28.57
CA GLY A 331 -35.31 -17.55 29.23
C GLY A 331 -36.53 -17.24 30.10
N ARG A 332 -36.81 -15.96 30.39
CA ARG A 332 -37.92 -15.53 31.27
C ARG A 332 -39.18 -15.06 30.53
N GLY A 333 -39.20 -15.18 29.20
CA GLY A 333 -40.32 -14.77 28.35
C GLY A 333 -41.08 -15.92 27.68
N ALA A 334 -41.00 -17.15 28.22
CA ALA A 334 -41.78 -18.30 27.78
C ALA A 334 -42.84 -18.67 28.82
#